data_AF-A0A2D6LQI1-F1
#
_entry.id   AF-A0A2D6LQI1-F1
#
_cell.length_a   1.000
_cell.length_b   1.000
_cell.length_c   1.000
_cell.angle_alpha   90.00
_cell.angle_beta   90.00
_cell.angle_gamma   90.00
#
_symmetry.space_group_name_H-M   'P 1'
#
loop_
_entity.id
_entity.type
_entity.pdbx_description
1 polymer ?
#
loop_
_entity_poly.entity_id
_entity_poly.type
_entity_poly.pdbx_seq_one_letter_code
_entity_poly.pdbx_strand_id
1 'polypeptide(L)'
;MKKFLILIGLALLLTLAQMNIAFAAQSDGYVHKNHYYAVSFDGEGDAIVRAQIDIENTLNQPRKWVDLEIPGQVVIYKAVQESPVRSPVEYSKTLTSNATILHLELKESIPMNSQGTIVLFYKIPRYAKRDLVGNYNFDFKTIIDKDAILIENLRVAVNVQEGLFMKGGEAKVDYKPNIGFMGEMAMSKTMDVSIESPYYRDYYYSIRNAQGLVKTARNLDPFESFHVKGNYGENWLALYFFDLIAGIIGAAVLIVVSVLGFRQITKVFKTKNTTKGKGNDYVQSALVAFGSAIAIVITNVVLFFTAVIVSEFSYSLQWIVLLIGLLGILVSFGLLFLPSLYVSSKKGIIQGALVFFLTIFFLIAISIFLGIAYTVLFPPRIYY
;
A
#
# COMPACT_ATOMS: atom_id res chain seq x y z
N MET A 1 -27.55 41.59 51.30
CA MET A 1 -28.29 40.70 50.37
C MET A 1 -28.71 41.39 49.06
N LYS A 2 -29.45 42.52 49.06
CA LYS A 2 -29.89 43.19 47.80
C LYS A 2 -28.76 43.55 46.82
N LYS A 3 -27.59 43.98 47.31
CA LYS A 3 -26.43 44.31 46.45
C LYS A 3 -25.81 43.09 45.74
N PHE A 4 -25.88 41.90 46.36
CA PHE A 4 -25.38 40.66 45.74
C PHE A 4 -26.32 40.13 44.66
N LEU A 5 -27.65 40.28 44.85
CA LEU A 5 -28.63 39.93 43.82
C LEU A 5 -28.49 40.77 42.55
N ILE A 6 -28.16 42.06 42.69
CA ILE A 6 -27.92 42.95 41.54
C ILE A 6 -26.65 42.52 40.78
N LEU A 7 -25.58 42.18 41.50
CA LEU A 7 -24.33 41.70 40.90
C LEU A 7 -24.50 40.36 40.17
N ILE A 8 -25.25 39.41 40.75
CA ILE A 8 -25.57 38.13 40.11
C ILE A 8 -26.44 38.35 38.88
N GLY A 9 -27.44 39.23 38.97
CA GLY A 9 -28.29 39.59 37.83
C GLY A 9 -27.49 40.23 36.70
N LEU A 10 -26.57 41.14 37.01
CA LEU A 10 -25.71 41.80 36.03
C LEU A 10 -24.73 40.80 35.38
N ALA A 11 -24.16 39.89 36.18
CA ALA A 11 -23.29 38.83 35.68
C ALA A 11 -24.03 37.87 34.74
N LEU A 12 -25.27 37.50 35.07
CA LEU A 12 -26.13 36.68 34.20
C LEU A 12 -26.51 37.42 32.91
N LEU A 13 -26.74 38.73 32.98
CA LEU A 13 -27.05 39.54 31.80
C LEU A 13 -25.81 39.70 30.89
N LEU A 14 -24.62 39.80 31.49
CA LEU A 14 -23.35 39.82 30.76
C LEU A 14 -23.00 38.46 30.13
N THR A 15 -23.28 37.33 30.81
CA THR A 15 -23.08 36.01 30.21
C THR A 15 -24.08 35.74 29.10
N LEU A 16 -25.34 36.18 29.25
CA LEU A 16 -26.34 36.10 28.18
C LEU A 16 -25.99 37.04 27.00
N ALA A 17 -25.42 38.22 27.27
CA ALA A 17 -24.94 39.13 26.22
C ALA A 17 -23.67 38.63 25.51
N GLN A 18 -22.89 37.75 26.15
CA GLN A 18 -21.74 37.07 25.54
C GLN A 18 -22.10 35.78 24.77
N MET A 19 -23.35 35.31 24.88
CA MET A 19 -23.90 34.35 23.93
C MET A 19 -24.17 35.09 22.62
N ASN A 20 -23.10 35.44 21.90
CA ASN A 20 -23.20 35.59 20.47
C ASN A 20 -23.83 34.28 19.97
N ILE A 21 -25.07 34.36 19.49
CA ILE A 21 -25.62 33.32 18.64
C ILE A 21 -24.64 33.28 17.47
N ALA A 22 -23.69 32.34 17.54
CA ALA A 22 -22.87 31.99 16.42
C ALA A 22 -23.85 31.42 15.41
N PHE A 23 -24.42 32.28 14.58
CA PHE A 23 -24.96 31.87 13.31
C PHE A 23 -23.77 31.18 12.63
N ALA A 24 -23.80 29.84 12.60
CA ALA A 24 -22.87 29.09 11.79
C ALA A 24 -22.88 29.77 10.43
N ALA A 25 -21.71 30.22 9.97
CA ALA A 25 -21.59 30.89 8.70
C ALA A 25 -22.32 30.03 7.67
N GLN A 26 -23.35 30.62 7.06
CA GLN A 26 -24.19 29.94 6.09
C GLN A 26 -23.25 29.53 4.96
N SER A 27 -22.97 28.23 4.84
CA SER A 27 -22.00 27.77 3.87
C SER A 27 -22.65 27.83 2.48
N ASP A 28 -22.04 28.55 1.55
CA ASP A 28 -22.58 28.79 0.21
C ASP A 28 -22.56 27.55 -0.72
N GLY A 29 -22.26 26.36 -0.19
CA GLY A 29 -22.23 25.10 -0.95
C GLY A 29 -22.94 23.94 -0.25
N TYR A 30 -22.59 22.72 -0.67
CA TYR A 30 -23.11 21.45 -0.15
C TYR A 30 -21.96 20.55 0.26
N VAL A 31 -22.25 19.55 1.10
CA VAL A 31 -21.22 18.67 1.64
C VAL A 31 -21.27 17.32 0.92
N HIS A 32 -20.12 16.78 0.56
CA HIS A 32 -20.01 15.42 0.07
C HIS A 32 -19.70 14.52 1.25
N LYS A 33 -20.70 13.76 1.70
CA LYS A 33 -20.60 12.96 2.92
C LYS A 33 -19.71 11.74 2.75
N ASN A 34 -19.96 10.97 1.69
CA ASN A 34 -19.17 9.78 1.38
C ASN A 34 -18.92 9.66 -0.11
N HIS A 35 -17.66 9.44 -0.46
CA HIS A 35 -17.21 9.05 -1.78
C HIS A 35 -16.66 7.64 -1.76
N TYR A 36 -17.18 6.78 -2.65
CA TYR A 36 -16.65 5.44 -2.87
C TYR A 36 -16.27 5.29 -4.34
N TYR A 37 -15.02 4.88 -4.58
CA TYR A 37 -14.50 4.59 -5.92
C TYR A 37 -14.03 3.15 -5.98
N ALA A 38 -14.53 2.39 -6.96
CA ALA A 38 -14.01 1.09 -7.34
C ALA A 38 -13.39 1.21 -8.73
N VAL A 39 -12.06 1.21 -8.78
CA VAL A 39 -11.25 1.39 -9.99
C VAL A 39 -10.70 0.03 -10.42
N SER A 40 -10.85 -0.30 -11.70
CA SER A 40 -10.35 -1.53 -12.30
C SER A 40 -9.43 -1.18 -13.45
N PHE A 41 -8.17 -1.61 -13.39
CA PHE A 41 -7.19 -1.43 -14.45
C PHE A 41 -7.06 -2.68 -15.31
N ASP A 42 -7.03 -2.52 -16.62
CA ASP A 42 -6.83 -3.62 -17.57
C ASP A 42 -5.40 -3.68 -18.12
N GLY A 43 -5.15 -4.67 -18.99
CA GLY A 43 -3.86 -4.88 -19.65
C GLY A 43 -3.47 -3.80 -20.67
N GLU A 44 -4.37 -2.89 -21.04
CA GLU A 44 -4.11 -1.80 -21.99
C GLU A 44 -3.73 -0.49 -21.30
N GLY A 45 -3.95 -0.40 -19.98
CA GLY A 45 -3.71 0.82 -19.21
C GLY A 45 -4.97 1.62 -18.92
N ASP A 46 -6.15 1.10 -19.24
CA ASP A 46 -7.39 1.83 -19.08
C ASP A 46 -7.88 1.74 -17.63
N ALA A 47 -8.43 2.85 -17.12
CA ALA A 47 -9.07 2.88 -15.81
C ALA A 47 -10.58 2.79 -15.97
N ILE A 48 -11.19 1.71 -15.50
CA ILE A 48 -12.64 1.50 -15.47
C ILE A 48 -13.13 1.82 -14.06
N VAL A 49 -13.97 2.84 -13.93
CA VAL A 49 -14.33 3.43 -12.64
C VAL A 49 -15.82 3.31 -12.40
N ARG A 50 -16.17 2.83 -11.20
CA ARG A 50 -17.48 2.98 -10.59
C ARG A 50 -17.35 3.93 -9.40
N ALA A 51 -18.04 5.05 -9.47
CA ALA A 51 -18.04 6.05 -8.41
C ALA A 51 -19.45 6.15 -7.80
N GLN A 52 -19.51 6.20 -6.48
CA GLN A 52 -20.71 6.55 -5.72
C GLN A 52 -20.40 7.80 -4.90
N ILE A 53 -21.23 8.83 -5.09
CA ILE A 53 -21.09 10.14 -4.47
C ILE A 53 -22.35 10.43 -3.67
N ASP A 54 -22.23 10.46 -2.34
CA ASP A 54 -23.31 10.82 -1.44
C ASP A 54 -23.19 12.32 -1.10
N ILE A 55 -24.21 13.09 -1.51
CA ILE A 55 -24.31 14.55 -1.38
C ILE A 55 -25.30 14.89 -0.27
N GLU A 56 -24.94 15.80 0.62
CA GLU A 56 -25.82 16.42 1.60
C GLU A 56 -26.04 17.89 1.25
N ASN A 57 -27.27 18.24 0.86
CA ASN A 57 -27.59 19.60 0.45
C ASN A 57 -27.80 20.51 1.68
N THR A 58 -26.76 21.23 2.06
CA THR A 58 -26.78 22.22 3.14
C THR A 58 -27.27 23.60 2.71
N LEU A 59 -27.66 23.77 1.44
CA LEU A 59 -28.19 25.04 0.93
C LEU A 59 -29.65 25.25 1.32
N ASN A 60 -30.05 26.52 1.40
CA ASN A 60 -31.43 26.93 1.62
C ASN A 60 -32.34 26.76 0.38
N GLN A 61 -31.87 26.10 -0.67
CA GLN A 61 -32.61 25.85 -1.90
C GLN A 61 -32.41 24.42 -2.39
N PRO A 62 -33.43 23.80 -3.01
CA PRO A 62 -33.28 22.49 -3.62
C PRO A 62 -32.24 22.52 -4.74
N ARG A 63 -31.38 21.49 -4.79
CA ARG A 63 -30.33 21.37 -5.80
C ARG A 63 -30.80 20.50 -6.97
N LYS A 64 -30.77 21.04 -8.18
CA LYS A 64 -31.25 20.38 -9.41
C LYS A 64 -30.13 19.86 -10.31
N TRP A 65 -28.90 20.30 -10.10
CA TRP A 65 -27.76 19.88 -10.89
C TRP A 65 -26.49 19.77 -10.03
N VAL A 66 -25.50 19.08 -10.58
CA VAL A 66 -24.16 18.88 -9.98
C VAL A 66 -23.13 18.97 -11.10
N ASP A 67 -22.07 19.74 -10.87
CA ASP A 67 -20.94 19.88 -11.80
C ASP A 67 -19.72 19.15 -11.27
N LEU A 68 -19.26 18.15 -12.02
CA LEU A 68 -18.17 17.27 -11.62
C LEU A 68 -17.00 17.38 -12.58
N GLU A 69 -15.80 17.66 -12.07
CA GLU A 69 -14.57 17.63 -12.83
C GLU A 69 -13.88 16.27 -12.64
N ILE A 70 -13.87 15.45 -13.70
CA ILE A 70 -13.24 14.12 -13.70
C ILE A 70 -11.84 14.26 -14.34
N PRO A 71 -10.75 13.94 -13.62
CA PRO A 71 -9.41 14.04 -14.18
C PRO A 71 -9.20 13.09 -15.38
N GLY A 72 -8.75 13.63 -16.51
CA GLY A 72 -8.57 12.90 -17.76
C GLY A 72 -9.73 13.02 -18.75
N GLN A 73 -9.56 12.39 -19.91
CA GLN A 73 -10.58 12.28 -20.96
C GLN A 73 -11.42 11.05 -20.69
N VAL A 74 -12.72 11.22 -20.44
CA VAL A 74 -13.56 10.10 -19.99
C VAL A 74 -14.67 9.72 -20.97
N VAL A 75 -14.98 8.43 -20.98
CA VAL A 75 -16.17 7.86 -21.61
C VAL A 75 -17.15 7.51 -20.50
N ILE A 76 -18.27 8.22 -20.43
CA ILE A 76 -19.35 7.92 -19.49
C ILE A 76 -20.21 6.79 -20.10
N TYR A 77 -20.35 5.68 -19.36
CA TYR A 77 -21.23 4.57 -19.71
C TYR A 77 -22.60 4.78 -19.07
N LYS A 78 -22.62 5.28 -17.83
CA LYS A 78 -23.87 5.45 -17.08
C LYS A 78 -23.75 6.51 -15.99
N ALA A 79 -24.82 7.29 -15.84
CA ALA A 79 -25.04 8.19 -14.72
C ALA A 79 -26.43 7.93 -14.15
N VAL A 80 -26.53 7.71 -12.84
CA VAL A 80 -27.78 7.37 -12.14
C VAL A 80 -27.88 8.19 -10.86
N GLN A 81 -29.05 8.74 -10.61
CA GLN A 81 -29.44 9.27 -9.31
C GLN A 81 -30.10 8.12 -8.57
N GLU A 82 -29.54 7.66 -7.45
CA GLU A 82 -30.10 6.58 -6.62
C GLU A 82 -31.04 7.10 -5.54
N SER A 83 -30.82 8.34 -5.08
CA SER A 83 -31.64 9.02 -4.08
C SER A 83 -31.79 10.51 -4.43
N PRO A 84 -32.97 11.13 -4.24
CA PRO A 84 -34.19 10.57 -3.65
C PRO A 84 -34.97 9.59 -4.55
N VAL A 85 -34.78 9.65 -5.87
CA VAL A 85 -35.45 8.75 -6.82
C VAL A 85 -34.43 8.07 -7.71
N ARG A 86 -34.53 6.73 -7.79
CA ARG A 86 -33.74 5.92 -8.72
C ARG A 86 -34.13 6.25 -10.16
N SER A 87 -33.24 6.95 -10.87
CA SER A 87 -33.48 7.34 -12.26
C SER A 87 -32.18 7.59 -13.02
N PRO A 88 -32.15 7.37 -14.36
CA PRO A 88 -31.04 7.79 -15.18
C PRO A 88 -30.91 9.32 -15.12
N VAL A 89 -29.69 9.80 -15.09
CA VAL A 89 -29.38 11.24 -15.05
C VAL A 89 -28.98 11.70 -16.44
N GLU A 90 -29.63 12.75 -16.92
CA GLU A 90 -29.21 13.42 -18.15
C GLU A 90 -27.93 14.20 -17.88
N TYR A 91 -27.00 14.18 -18.83
CA TYR A 91 -25.71 14.84 -18.64
C TYR A 91 -25.19 15.47 -19.91
N SER A 92 -24.43 16.55 -19.75
CA SER A 92 -23.59 17.11 -20.80
C SER A 92 -22.13 17.07 -20.36
N LYS A 93 -21.22 16.92 -21.33
CA LYS A 93 -19.78 16.84 -21.06
C LYS A 93 -19.01 17.88 -21.86
N THR A 94 -18.05 18.52 -21.21
CA THR A 94 -17.09 19.43 -21.82
C THR A 94 -15.68 18.89 -21.62
N LEU A 95 -14.97 18.64 -22.71
CA LEU A 95 -13.59 18.14 -22.66
C LEU A 95 -12.63 19.32 -22.57
N THR A 96 -11.74 19.31 -21.57
CA THR A 96 -10.62 20.24 -21.48
C THR A 96 -9.33 19.55 -21.92
N SER A 97 -8.16 20.20 -21.79
CA SER A 97 -6.88 19.55 -22.09
C SER A 97 -6.53 18.40 -21.13
N ASN A 98 -7.04 18.43 -19.90
CA ASN A 98 -6.60 17.58 -18.79
C ASN A 98 -7.73 16.94 -17.98
N ALA A 99 -8.98 17.33 -18.21
CA ALA A 99 -10.14 16.86 -17.46
C ALA A 99 -11.39 16.82 -18.35
N THR A 100 -12.42 16.14 -17.85
CA THR A 100 -13.77 16.18 -18.39
C THR A 100 -14.68 16.81 -17.35
N ILE A 101 -15.30 17.94 -17.72
CA ILE A 101 -16.32 18.58 -16.89
C ILE A 101 -17.66 17.96 -17.25
N LEU A 102 -18.36 17.43 -16.26
CA LEU A 102 -19.63 16.71 -16.40
C LEU A 102 -20.71 17.50 -15.66
N HIS A 103 -21.67 18.04 -16.41
CA HIS A 103 -22.87 18.66 -15.86
C HIS A 103 -23.98 17.61 -15.79
N LEU A 104 -24.47 17.32 -14.58
CA LEU A 104 -25.51 16.35 -14.32
C LEU A 104 -26.82 17.04 -13.98
N GLU A 105 -27.87 16.80 -14.77
CA GLU A 105 -29.23 17.28 -14.49
C GLU A 105 -30.00 16.23 -13.68
N LEU A 106 -30.25 16.52 -12.40
CA LEU A 106 -30.94 15.59 -11.50
C LEU A 106 -32.43 15.52 -11.85
N LYS A 107 -32.95 14.29 -11.92
CA LYS A 107 -34.37 14.06 -12.24
C LYS A 107 -35.29 14.67 -11.18
N GLU A 108 -34.91 14.49 -9.92
CA GLU A 108 -35.51 15.16 -8.79
C GLU A 108 -34.47 15.99 -8.05
N SER A 109 -34.85 17.19 -7.62
CA SER A 109 -33.96 18.03 -6.85
C SER A 109 -33.69 17.42 -5.48
N ILE A 110 -32.45 17.48 -5.00
CA ILE A 110 -32.11 17.14 -3.62
C ILE A 110 -32.66 18.26 -2.72
N PRO A 111 -33.64 17.99 -1.84
CA PRO A 111 -34.23 19.02 -0.98
C PRO A 111 -33.20 19.61 0.00
N MET A 112 -33.54 20.76 0.60
CA MET A 112 -32.75 21.33 1.69
C MET A 112 -32.59 20.32 2.83
N ASN A 113 -31.40 20.27 3.43
CA ASN A 113 -31.04 19.39 4.55
C ASN A 113 -31.32 17.91 4.28
N SER A 114 -31.24 17.49 3.02
CA SER A 114 -31.48 16.11 2.59
C SER A 114 -30.28 15.55 1.84
N GLN A 115 -30.23 14.22 1.74
CA GLN A 115 -29.15 13.50 1.07
C GLN A 115 -29.59 12.95 -0.29
N GLY A 116 -28.72 13.11 -1.28
CA GLY A 116 -28.81 12.48 -2.60
C GLY A 116 -27.62 11.57 -2.84
N THR A 117 -27.79 10.58 -3.71
CA THR A 117 -26.72 9.69 -4.13
C THR A 117 -26.64 9.68 -5.64
N ILE A 118 -25.45 9.92 -6.17
CA ILE A 118 -25.16 9.84 -7.60
C ILE A 118 -24.18 8.67 -7.82
N VAL A 119 -24.44 7.89 -8.86
CA VAL A 119 -23.58 6.77 -9.26
C VAL A 119 -23.13 6.98 -10.69
N LEU A 120 -21.81 6.94 -10.91
CA LEU A 120 -21.18 7.09 -12.21
C LEU A 120 -20.40 5.84 -12.59
N PHE A 121 -20.56 5.43 -13.84
CA PHE A 121 -19.82 4.36 -14.48
C PHE A 121 -19.08 4.96 -15.67
N TYR A 122 -17.76 5.00 -15.62
CA TYR A 122 -16.95 5.65 -16.65
C TYR A 122 -15.61 4.96 -16.88
N LYS A 123 -14.98 5.23 -18.03
CA LYS A 123 -13.65 4.76 -18.41
C LYS A 123 -12.73 5.95 -18.71
N ILE A 124 -11.48 5.86 -18.28
CA ILE A 124 -10.40 6.76 -18.66
C ILE A 124 -9.39 5.95 -19.50
N PRO A 125 -9.38 6.11 -20.84
CA PRO A 125 -8.46 5.35 -21.69
C PRO A 125 -7.00 5.73 -21.44
N ARG A 126 -6.11 4.73 -21.47
CA ARG A 126 -4.66 4.82 -21.37
C ARG A 126 -4.21 5.67 -20.18
N TYR A 127 -4.90 5.51 -19.06
CA TYR A 127 -4.66 6.26 -17.84
C TYR A 127 -3.34 5.86 -17.17
N ALA A 128 -3.08 4.55 -17.10
CA ALA A 128 -1.84 4.01 -16.61
C ALA A 128 -0.77 4.01 -17.72
N LYS A 129 0.45 4.42 -17.36
CA LYS A 129 1.57 4.55 -18.30
C LYS A 129 2.54 3.39 -18.15
N ARG A 130 2.90 2.75 -19.26
CA ARG A 130 3.87 1.65 -19.27
C ARG A 130 5.29 2.17 -19.00
N ASP A 131 6.03 1.49 -18.12
CA ASP A 131 7.42 1.76 -17.79
C ASP A 131 8.41 0.99 -18.69
N LEU A 132 9.71 1.16 -18.46
CA LEU A 132 10.77 0.53 -19.25
C LEU A 132 10.82 -1.01 -19.11
N VAL A 133 10.21 -1.58 -18.07
CA VAL A 133 10.21 -3.02 -17.78
C VAL A 133 8.86 -3.65 -18.17
N GLY A 134 7.94 -2.85 -18.71
CA GLY A 134 6.62 -3.30 -19.17
C GLY A 134 5.52 -3.25 -18.10
N ASN A 135 5.78 -2.73 -16.90
CA ASN A 135 4.75 -2.51 -15.89
C ASN A 135 3.98 -1.22 -16.17
N TYR A 136 2.76 -1.11 -15.69
CA TYR A 136 1.93 0.07 -15.75
C TYR A 136 1.96 0.84 -14.43
N ASN A 137 2.27 2.12 -14.50
CA ASN A 137 2.21 3.05 -13.37
C ASN A 137 0.95 3.92 -13.48
N PHE A 138 0.17 4.00 -12.40
CA PHE A 138 -1.02 4.86 -12.34
C PHE A 138 -0.95 5.84 -11.16
N ASP A 139 -1.64 6.97 -11.32
CA ASP A 139 -1.89 7.98 -10.29
C ASP A 139 -3.35 8.38 -10.37
N PHE A 140 -4.23 7.53 -9.82
CA PHE A 140 -5.67 7.73 -9.89
C PHE A 140 -6.10 8.92 -9.03
N LYS A 141 -6.74 9.89 -9.68
CA LYS A 141 -7.27 11.09 -9.04
C LYS A 141 -8.78 11.02 -8.97
N THR A 142 -9.34 11.29 -7.80
CA THR A 142 -10.79 11.33 -7.61
C THR A 142 -11.43 12.54 -8.27
N ILE A 143 -12.75 12.49 -8.41
CA ILE A 143 -13.57 13.57 -8.96
C ILE A 143 -13.47 14.79 -8.04
N ILE A 144 -13.41 15.97 -8.65
CA ILE A 144 -13.39 17.27 -8.01
C ILE A 144 -14.77 17.91 -8.20
N ASP A 145 -15.31 18.53 -7.16
CA ASP A 145 -16.54 19.31 -7.20
C ASP A 145 -16.26 20.69 -6.57
N LYS A 146 -16.21 21.72 -7.42
CA LYS A 146 -15.81 23.07 -7.02
C LYS A 146 -16.87 23.79 -6.21
N ASP A 147 -18.12 23.31 -6.27
CA ASP A 147 -19.25 23.89 -5.56
C ASP A 147 -19.53 23.17 -4.22
N ALA A 148 -18.87 22.03 -3.99
CA ALA A 148 -18.86 21.39 -2.69
C ALA A 148 -18.10 22.26 -1.68
N ILE A 149 -18.37 22.11 -0.39
CA ILE A 149 -17.63 22.78 0.69
C ILE A 149 -16.49 21.90 1.19
N LEU A 150 -16.74 20.59 1.24
CA LEU A 150 -15.78 19.58 1.66
C LEU A 150 -16.26 18.19 1.26
N ILE A 151 -15.32 17.25 1.17
CA ILE A 151 -15.58 15.81 1.08
C ILE A 151 -15.18 15.17 2.42
N GLU A 152 -16.15 14.74 3.23
CA GLU A 152 -15.92 14.26 4.59
C GLU A 152 -15.16 12.94 4.61
N ASN A 153 -15.64 11.97 3.83
CA ASN A 153 -15.08 10.63 3.80
C ASN A 153 -14.91 10.16 2.36
N LEU A 154 -13.71 9.67 2.05
CA LEU A 154 -13.38 9.18 0.73
C LEU A 154 -12.67 7.83 0.84
N ARG A 155 -13.11 6.87 0.02
CA ARG A 155 -12.52 5.54 -0.11
C ARG A 155 -12.31 5.21 -1.58
N VAL A 156 -11.09 4.87 -1.95
CA VAL A 156 -10.74 4.37 -3.28
C VAL A 156 -10.21 2.96 -3.13
N ALA A 157 -10.78 2.03 -3.90
CA ALA A 157 -10.34 0.66 -4.01
C ALA A 157 -9.91 0.40 -5.45
N VAL A 158 -8.64 0.04 -5.64
CA VAL A 158 -8.06 -0.23 -6.95
C VAL A 158 -7.86 -1.73 -7.13
N ASN A 159 -8.34 -2.28 -8.25
CA ASN A 159 -8.17 -3.67 -8.68
C ASN A 159 -7.52 -3.69 -10.07
N VAL A 160 -6.94 -4.84 -10.42
CA VAL A 160 -6.41 -5.12 -11.76
C VAL A 160 -7.09 -6.35 -12.35
N GLN A 161 -7.06 -6.46 -13.67
CA GLN A 161 -7.56 -7.61 -14.41
C GLN A 161 -6.89 -8.91 -13.96
N GLU A 162 -7.63 -10.01 -14.03
CA GLU A 162 -7.09 -11.35 -13.79
C GLU A 162 -5.86 -11.63 -14.67
N GLY A 163 -4.81 -12.21 -14.08
CA GLY A 163 -3.51 -12.41 -14.72
C GLY A 163 -2.51 -11.27 -14.53
N LEU A 164 -2.96 -10.11 -14.03
CA LEU A 164 -2.07 -9.00 -13.65
C LEU A 164 -1.83 -8.98 -12.13
N PHE A 165 -0.65 -8.51 -11.75
CA PHE A 165 -0.22 -8.35 -10.36
C PHE A 165 -0.15 -6.88 -10.02
N MET A 166 -0.59 -6.48 -8.83
CA MET A 166 -0.48 -5.10 -8.33
C MET A 166 0.56 -5.02 -7.22
N LYS A 167 1.49 -4.07 -7.33
CA LYS A 167 2.52 -3.82 -6.32
C LYS A 167 1.89 -3.24 -5.05
N GLY A 168 2.04 -3.93 -3.93
CA GLY A 168 1.53 -3.48 -2.63
C GLY A 168 0.01 -3.62 -2.42
N GLY A 169 -0.72 -4.11 -3.41
CA GLY A 169 -2.08 -4.63 -3.21
C GLY A 169 -2.00 -6.05 -2.63
N GLU A 170 -2.99 -6.46 -1.83
CA GLU A 170 -3.08 -7.85 -1.38
C GLU A 170 -3.10 -8.77 -2.61
N ALA A 171 -2.00 -9.47 -2.86
CA ALA A 171 -1.96 -10.56 -3.84
C ALA A 171 -2.74 -11.76 -3.26
N LYS A 172 -4.07 -11.60 -3.11
CA LYS A 172 -4.98 -12.73 -2.98
C LYS A 172 -5.40 -13.13 -4.39
N VAL A 173 -4.71 -14.14 -4.91
CA VAL A 173 -5.34 -15.10 -5.82
C VAL A 173 -6.32 -15.91 -4.97
N ASP A 174 -7.41 -15.30 -4.55
CA ASP A 174 -8.56 -16.03 -4.03
C ASP A 174 -9.49 -16.20 -5.24
N TYR A 175 -9.55 -17.40 -5.81
CA TYR A 175 -10.41 -17.77 -6.95
C TYR A 175 -11.92 -17.63 -6.64
N LYS A 176 -12.29 -16.92 -5.56
CA LYS A 176 -13.65 -16.41 -5.41
C LYS A 176 -13.90 -15.43 -6.56
N PRO A 177 -15.06 -15.51 -7.23
CA PRO A 177 -15.37 -14.64 -8.35
C PRO A 177 -15.08 -13.20 -7.93
N ASN A 178 -14.18 -12.55 -8.66
CA ASN A 178 -13.61 -11.25 -8.30
C ASN A 178 -14.73 -10.20 -8.25
N ILE A 179 -15.38 -10.09 -7.10
CA ILE A 179 -16.54 -9.22 -6.85
C ILE A 179 -16.18 -7.74 -7.05
N GLY A 180 -14.87 -7.42 -7.09
CA GLY A 180 -14.32 -6.08 -7.20
C GLY A 180 -13.84 -5.69 -8.60
N PHE A 181 -13.57 -6.61 -9.52
CA PHE A 181 -13.11 -6.25 -10.86
C PHE A 181 -14.27 -6.13 -11.86
N MET A 182 -14.30 -5.04 -12.61
CA MET A 182 -15.25 -4.83 -13.70
C MET A 182 -14.48 -4.48 -14.97
N GLY A 183 -14.42 -5.42 -15.91
CA GLY A 183 -13.81 -5.19 -17.22
C GLY A 183 -14.72 -4.43 -18.18
N GLU A 184 -14.18 -3.99 -19.31
CA GLU A 184 -14.87 -3.13 -20.28
C GLU A 184 -16.12 -3.79 -20.87
N MET A 185 -16.07 -5.10 -21.12
CA MET A 185 -17.23 -5.84 -21.62
C MET A 185 -18.38 -5.86 -20.61
N ALA A 186 -18.07 -5.99 -19.31
CA ALA A 186 -19.10 -5.89 -18.27
C ALA A 186 -19.62 -4.45 -18.16
N MET A 187 -18.72 -3.46 -18.28
CA MET A 187 -19.06 -2.05 -18.23
C MET A 187 -19.98 -1.61 -19.38
N SER A 188 -19.66 -1.98 -20.61
CA SER A 188 -20.51 -1.72 -21.78
C SER A 188 -21.89 -2.37 -21.65
N LYS A 189 -21.98 -3.61 -21.16
CA LYS A 189 -23.28 -4.25 -20.87
C LYS A 189 -24.12 -3.48 -19.84
N THR A 190 -23.50 -2.81 -18.87
CA THR A 190 -24.28 -2.01 -17.91
C THR A 190 -24.96 -0.79 -18.53
N MET A 191 -24.53 -0.31 -19.70
CA MET A 191 -25.20 0.79 -20.41
C MET A 191 -26.64 0.42 -20.77
N ASP A 192 -26.83 -0.74 -21.38
CA ASP A 192 -28.12 -1.17 -21.94
C ASP A 192 -29.05 -1.83 -20.90
N VAL A 193 -28.50 -2.20 -19.75
CA VAL A 193 -29.24 -2.87 -18.69
C VAL A 193 -30.09 -1.88 -17.90
N SER A 194 -31.36 -2.20 -17.65
CA SER A 194 -32.24 -1.38 -16.79
C SER A 194 -31.65 -1.19 -15.38
N ILE A 195 -31.78 0.01 -14.81
CA ILE A 195 -31.38 0.32 -13.42
C ILE A 195 -32.17 -0.49 -12.38
N GLU A 196 -33.34 -1.01 -12.73
CA GLU A 196 -34.12 -1.88 -11.84
C GLU A 196 -33.62 -3.33 -11.81
N SER A 197 -32.74 -3.69 -12.75
CA SER A 197 -32.24 -5.04 -12.85
C SER A 197 -31.40 -5.45 -11.62
N PRO A 198 -31.40 -6.75 -11.25
CA PRO A 198 -30.47 -7.28 -10.26
C PRO A 198 -29.00 -7.03 -10.64
N TYR A 199 -28.68 -7.07 -11.93
CA TYR A 199 -27.32 -6.90 -12.44
C TYR A 199 -26.74 -5.52 -12.12
N TYR A 200 -27.50 -4.44 -12.32
CA TYR A 200 -27.08 -3.09 -11.93
C TYR A 200 -26.85 -2.99 -10.42
N ARG A 201 -27.78 -3.57 -9.64
CA ARG A 201 -27.80 -3.51 -8.18
C ARG A 201 -26.56 -4.16 -7.55
N ASP A 202 -26.12 -5.29 -8.10
CA ASP A 202 -24.91 -5.98 -7.65
C ASP A 202 -23.68 -5.08 -7.81
N TYR A 203 -23.54 -4.41 -8.96
CA TYR A 203 -22.43 -3.47 -9.17
C TYR A 203 -22.52 -2.26 -8.26
N TYR A 204 -23.71 -1.67 -8.09
CA TYR A 204 -23.93 -0.55 -7.17
C TYR A 204 -23.46 -0.88 -5.74
N TYR A 205 -23.93 -1.99 -5.16
CA TYR A 205 -23.56 -2.36 -3.79
C TYR A 205 -22.08 -2.78 -3.67
N SER A 206 -21.48 -3.30 -4.75
CA SER A 206 -20.07 -3.66 -4.75
C SER A 206 -19.12 -2.46 -4.67
N ILE A 207 -19.55 -1.23 -5.03
CA ILE A 207 -18.67 -0.05 -5.03
C ILE A 207 -18.10 0.21 -3.63
N ARG A 208 -18.97 0.18 -2.60
CA ARG A 208 -18.60 0.44 -1.21
C ARG A 208 -17.63 -0.60 -0.64
N ASN A 209 -17.83 -1.86 -1.05
CA ASN A 209 -17.11 -3.04 -0.54
C ASN A 209 -16.00 -3.53 -1.49
N ALA A 210 -15.67 -2.77 -2.53
CA ALA A 210 -14.66 -3.17 -3.50
C ALA A 210 -13.32 -3.43 -2.80
N GLN A 211 -12.67 -4.52 -3.19
CA GLN A 211 -11.41 -5.00 -2.61
C GLN A 211 -10.21 -4.45 -3.40
N GLY A 212 -8.99 -4.92 -3.11
CA GLY A 212 -7.77 -4.53 -3.79
C GLY A 212 -6.91 -3.55 -2.98
N LEU A 213 -6.22 -2.63 -3.65
CA LEU A 213 -5.48 -1.55 -2.99
C LEU A 213 -6.46 -0.49 -2.50
N VAL A 214 -6.81 -0.57 -1.22
CA VAL A 214 -7.75 0.35 -0.58
C VAL A 214 -6.99 1.49 0.09
N LYS A 215 -7.39 2.72 -0.21
CA LYS A 215 -6.91 3.95 0.43
C LYS A 215 -8.08 4.83 0.81
N THR A 216 -7.94 5.52 1.94
CA THR A 216 -8.97 6.41 2.47
C THR A 216 -8.39 7.79 2.77
N ALA A 217 -9.25 8.79 2.69
CA ALA A 217 -8.96 10.17 3.08
C ALA A 217 -10.21 10.78 3.71
N ARG A 218 -10.01 11.89 4.45
CA ARG A 218 -11.08 12.62 5.12
C ARG A 218 -10.86 14.12 4.99
N ASN A 219 -11.95 14.87 4.99
CA ASN A 219 -11.97 16.34 4.96
C ASN A 219 -11.14 16.91 3.80
N LEU A 220 -11.38 16.44 2.56
CA LEU A 220 -10.77 17.08 1.40
C LEU A 220 -11.46 18.41 1.09
N ASP A 221 -10.67 19.40 0.74
CA ASP A 221 -11.17 20.69 0.26
C ASP A 221 -11.79 20.56 -1.15
N PRO A 222 -12.68 21.48 -1.56
CA PRO A 222 -13.45 21.39 -2.82
C PRO A 222 -12.60 21.32 -4.08
N PHE A 223 -11.40 21.90 -4.04
CA PHE A 223 -10.47 21.99 -5.16
C PHE A 223 -9.41 20.89 -5.13
N GLU A 224 -9.47 19.99 -4.15
CA GLU A 224 -8.50 18.92 -3.99
C GLU A 224 -9.02 17.61 -4.59
N SER A 225 -8.10 16.86 -5.21
CA SER A 225 -8.36 15.48 -5.60
C SER A 225 -7.54 14.55 -4.70
N PHE A 226 -8.11 13.42 -4.29
CA PHE A 226 -7.35 12.38 -3.63
C PHE A 226 -6.59 11.55 -4.66
N HIS A 227 -5.30 11.31 -4.41
CA HIS A 227 -4.42 10.57 -5.30
C HIS A 227 -4.13 9.17 -4.77
N VAL A 228 -4.37 8.15 -5.59
CA VAL A 228 -3.96 6.77 -5.32
C VAL A 228 -2.97 6.32 -6.39
N LYS A 229 -1.72 6.20 -5.97
CA LYS A 229 -0.60 5.77 -6.82
C LYS A 229 -0.34 4.29 -6.66
N GLY A 230 0.02 3.63 -7.75
CA GLY A 230 0.43 2.24 -7.72
C GLY A 230 0.97 1.78 -9.06
N ASN A 231 1.54 0.57 -9.04
CA ASN A 231 2.12 -0.06 -10.22
C ASN A 231 1.51 -1.46 -10.37
N TYR A 232 1.27 -1.90 -11.60
CA TYR A 232 0.80 -3.26 -11.88
C TYR A 232 1.38 -3.81 -13.19
N GLY A 233 1.38 -5.13 -13.38
CA GLY A 233 1.98 -5.74 -14.55
C GLY A 233 1.75 -7.25 -14.63
N GLU A 234 2.09 -7.84 -15.77
CA GLU A 234 1.90 -9.28 -16.03
C GLU A 234 2.85 -10.17 -15.22
N ASN A 235 4.04 -9.65 -14.86
CA ASN A 235 5.06 -10.43 -14.16
C ASN A 235 5.39 -9.81 -12.82
N TRP A 236 5.15 -10.58 -11.75
CA TRP A 236 5.47 -10.15 -10.39
C TRP A 236 6.96 -9.81 -10.20
N LEU A 237 7.89 -10.53 -10.85
CA LEU A 237 9.33 -10.21 -10.77
C LEU A 237 9.64 -8.87 -11.45
N ALA A 238 8.96 -8.55 -12.56
CA ALA A 238 9.15 -7.30 -13.28
C ALA A 238 8.71 -6.09 -12.44
N LEU A 239 7.68 -6.25 -11.59
CA LEU A 239 7.20 -5.19 -10.68
C LEU A 239 8.22 -4.79 -9.61
N TYR A 240 9.07 -5.74 -9.21
CA TYR A 240 10.10 -5.56 -8.19
C TYR A 240 11.51 -5.52 -8.78
N PHE A 241 11.67 -5.46 -10.11
CA PHE A 241 12.96 -5.55 -10.77
C PHE A 241 13.99 -4.53 -10.26
N PHE A 242 13.59 -3.26 -10.15
CA PHE A 242 14.47 -2.21 -9.63
C PHE A 242 14.77 -2.38 -8.13
N ASP A 243 13.81 -2.86 -7.34
CA ASP A 243 14.01 -3.12 -5.91
C ASP A 243 15.00 -4.29 -5.71
N LEU A 244 14.90 -5.34 -6.55
CA LEU A 244 15.82 -6.47 -6.58
C LEU A 244 17.23 -6.02 -6.97
N ILE A 245 17.38 -5.22 -8.03
CA ILE A 245 18.68 -4.69 -8.44
C ILE A 245 19.28 -3.82 -7.33
N ALA A 246 18.50 -2.93 -6.72
CA ALA A 246 18.97 -2.09 -5.62
C ALA A 246 19.43 -2.95 -4.42
N GLY A 247 18.68 -4.01 -4.10
CA GLY A 247 19.07 -4.98 -3.07
C GLY A 247 20.38 -5.71 -3.39
N ILE A 248 20.55 -6.18 -4.63
CA ILE A 248 21.78 -6.86 -5.09
C ILE A 248 22.98 -5.91 -5.06
N ILE A 249 22.82 -4.68 -5.56
CA ILE A 249 23.88 -3.66 -5.53
C ILE A 249 24.25 -3.33 -4.09
N GLY A 250 23.27 -3.12 -3.21
CA GLY A 250 23.51 -2.88 -1.78
C GLY A 250 24.31 -4.01 -1.12
N ALA A 251 23.97 -5.26 -1.45
CA ALA A 251 24.70 -6.44 -0.98
C ALA A 251 26.14 -6.49 -1.51
N ALA A 252 26.33 -6.23 -2.81
CA ALA A 252 27.65 -6.19 -3.42
C ALA A 252 28.53 -5.10 -2.82
N VAL A 253 27.99 -3.91 -2.58
CA VAL A 253 28.69 -2.81 -1.90
C VAL A 253 29.10 -3.21 -0.48
N LEU A 254 28.21 -3.84 0.28
CA LEU A 254 28.55 -4.36 1.61
C LEU A 254 29.70 -5.37 1.54
N ILE A 255 29.66 -6.33 0.61
CA ILE A 255 30.74 -7.31 0.41
C ILE A 255 32.07 -6.60 0.07
N VAL A 256 32.05 -5.63 -0.85
CA VAL A 256 33.26 -4.88 -1.24
C VAL A 256 33.83 -4.09 -0.07
N VAL A 257 32.99 -3.35 0.68
CA VAL A 257 33.40 -2.61 1.88
C VAL A 257 33.99 -3.55 2.92
N SER A 258 33.41 -4.74 3.10
CA SER A 258 33.91 -5.77 3.99
C SER A 258 35.30 -6.25 3.60
N VAL A 259 35.50 -6.55 2.32
CA VAL A 259 36.80 -6.99 1.77
C VAL A 259 37.85 -5.87 1.87
N LEU A 260 37.48 -4.63 1.59
CA LEU A 260 38.39 -3.47 1.68
C LEU A 260 38.76 -3.13 3.13
N GLY A 261 37.79 -3.13 4.05
CA GLY A 261 38.03 -2.97 5.48
C GLY A 261 38.95 -4.06 6.02
N PHE A 262 38.73 -5.31 5.61
CA PHE A 262 39.62 -6.42 5.94
C PHE A 262 41.04 -6.22 5.38
N ARG A 263 41.16 -5.73 4.15
CA ARG A 263 42.47 -5.40 3.53
C ARG A 263 43.19 -4.27 4.28
N GLN A 264 42.50 -3.25 4.77
CA GLN A 264 43.13 -2.17 5.55
C GLN A 264 43.59 -2.65 6.91
N ILE A 265 42.77 -3.44 7.61
CA ILE A 265 43.13 -4.06 8.89
C ILE A 265 44.41 -4.91 8.72
N THR A 266 44.45 -5.78 7.70
CA THR A 266 45.62 -6.63 7.43
C THR A 266 46.88 -5.83 7.04
N LYS A 267 46.75 -4.66 6.41
CA LYS A 267 47.90 -3.75 6.15
C LYS A 267 48.49 -3.20 7.45
N VAL A 268 47.65 -2.74 8.40
CA VAL A 268 48.10 -2.24 9.71
C VAL A 268 48.87 -3.33 10.48
N PHE A 269 48.44 -4.59 10.38
CA PHE A 269 49.14 -5.71 11.01
C PHE A 269 50.41 -6.17 10.29
N LYS A 270 50.57 -5.91 8.98
CA LYS A 270 51.77 -6.28 8.22
C LYS A 270 52.99 -5.39 8.49
N THR A 271 52.81 -4.16 8.97
CA THR A 271 53.90 -3.20 9.18
C THR A 271 54.82 -3.55 10.37
N LYS A 272 54.61 -4.66 11.08
CA LYS A 272 55.42 -5.02 12.25
C LYS A 272 56.23 -6.31 12.20
N ASN A 273 56.18 -7.13 11.15
CA ASN A 273 57.05 -8.33 11.07
C ASN A 273 57.23 -8.85 9.63
N THR A 274 58.29 -8.41 8.97
CA THR A 274 58.85 -9.08 7.78
C THR A 274 59.78 -10.22 8.20
N THR A 275 59.22 -11.43 8.27
CA THR A 275 59.84 -12.64 7.71
C THR A 275 58.82 -13.34 6.82
N LYS A 276 59.30 -13.79 5.65
CA LYS A 276 58.57 -14.25 4.47
C LYS A 276 57.55 -15.37 4.75
N GLY A 277 56.35 -15.30 4.18
CA GLY A 277 55.45 -16.47 3.98
C GLY A 277 53.96 -16.32 4.34
N LYS A 278 53.54 -15.34 5.15
CA LYS A 278 52.22 -15.36 5.85
C LYS A 278 51.01 -14.75 5.11
N GLY A 279 51.09 -14.48 3.81
CA GLY A 279 49.99 -13.83 3.06
C GLY A 279 48.74 -14.70 2.89
N ASN A 280 48.91 -16.02 2.81
CA ASN A 280 47.82 -16.97 2.57
C ASN A 280 46.93 -17.20 3.81
N ASP A 281 47.48 -17.00 5.01
CA ASP A 281 46.79 -17.37 6.25
C ASP A 281 45.51 -16.57 6.51
N TYR A 282 45.52 -15.27 6.23
CA TYR A 282 44.35 -14.40 6.43
C TYR A 282 43.22 -14.68 5.44
N VAL A 283 43.55 -15.03 4.20
CA VAL A 283 42.55 -15.43 3.19
C VAL A 283 41.89 -16.73 3.61
N GLN A 284 42.68 -17.68 4.13
CA GLN A 284 42.14 -18.93 4.67
C GLN A 284 41.23 -18.68 5.89
N SER A 285 41.62 -17.79 6.81
CA SER A 285 40.75 -17.41 7.93
C SER A 285 39.42 -16.80 7.47
N ALA A 286 39.44 -15.92 6.46
CA ALA A 286 38.22 -15.33 5.92
C ALA A 286 37.33 -16.37 5.22
N LEU A 287 37.90 -17.31 4.46
CA LEU A 287 37.16 -18.40 3.83
C LEU A 287 36.54 -19.34 4.87
N VAL A 288 37.28 -19.68 5.94
CA VAL A 288 36.75 -20.50 7.05
C VAL A 288 35.60 -19.78 7.75
N ALA A 289 35.75 -18.48 8.03
CA ALA A 289 34.71 -17.68 8.66
C ALA A 289 33.44 -17.57 7.78
N PHE A 290 33.62 -17.34 6.48
CA PHE A 290 32.52 -17.29 5.53
C PHE A 290 31.81 -18.64 5.38
N GLY A 291 32.57 -19.74 5.27
CA GLY A 291 32.02 -21.09 5.24
C GLY A 291 31.25 -21.45 6.50
N SER A 292 31.75 -21.04 7.67
CA SER A 292 31.06 -21.18 8.96
C SER A 292 29.75 -20.39 8.98
N ALA A 293 29.75 -19.14 8.53
CA ALA A 293 28.53 -18.33 8.45
C ALA A 293 27.47 -18.94 7.51
N ILE A 294 27.87 -19.40 6.32
CA ILE A 294 26.97 -20.09 5.38
C ILE A 294 26.42 -21.37 6.01
N ALA A 295 27.27 -22.19 6.64
CA ALA A 295 26.82 -23.42 7.29
C ALA A 295 25.77 -23.14 8.37
N ILE A 296 25.98 -22.12 9.20
CA ILE A 296 25.01 -21.68 10.22
C ILE A 296 23.67 -21.30 9.56
N VAL A 297 23.69 -20.50 8.49
CA VAL A 297 22.46 -20.11 7.78
C VAL A 297 21.74 -21.34 7.22
N ILE A 298 22.45 -22.22 6.51
CA ILE A 298 21.86 -23.43 5.92
C ILE A 298 21.26 -24.33 7.00
N THR A 299 21.98 -24.59 8.10
CA THR A 299 21.47 -25.40 9.23
C THR A 299 20.19 -24.80 9.79
N ASN A 300 20.15 -23.49 10.04
CA ASN A 300 18.94 -22.84 10.58
C ASN A 300 17.77 -22.89 9.59
N VAL A 301 18.02 -22.74 8.29
CA VAL A 301 16.99 -22.89 7.25
C VAL A 301 16.42 -24.31 7.24
N VAL A 302 17.26 -25.34 7.27
CA VAL A 302 16.81 -26.75 7.29
C VAL A 302 15.99 -27.06 8.55
N LEU A 303 16.46 -26.61 9.71
CA LEU A 303 15.75 -26.83 10.97
C LEU A 303 14.42 -26.06 11.02
N PHE A 304 14.37 -24.84 10.47
CA PHE A 304 13.12 -24.09 10.32
C PHE A 304 12.10 -24.86 9.48
N PHE A 305 12.48 -25.34 8.28
CA PHE A 305 11.57 -26.12 7.44
C PHE A 305 11.13 -27.42 8.11
N THR A 306 12.04 -28.11 8.82
CA THR A 306 11.71 -29.33 9.58
C THR A 306 10.69 -29.02 10.68
N ALA A 307 10.88 -27.92 11.41
CA ALA A 307 9.95 -27.47 12.44
C ALA A 307 8.57 -27.13 11.86
N VAL A 308 8.51 -26.45 10.72
CA VAL A 308 7.24 -26.15 10.02
C VAL A 308 6.52 -27.44 9.66
N ILE A 309 7.20 -28.40 9.03
CA ILE A 309 6.61 -29.70 8.65
C ILE A 309 6.06 -30.42 9.88
N VAL A 310 6.84 -30.52 10.96
CA VAL A 310 6.40 -31.18 12.20
C VAL A 310 5.18 -30.48 12.83
N SER A 311 5.13 -29.15 12.76
CA SER A 311 4.02 -28.37 13.31
C SER A 311 2.71 -28.58 12.55
N GLU A 312 2.75 -28.93 11.27
CA GLU A 312 1.56 -29.23 10.47
C GLU A 312 0.97 -30.62 10.75
N PHE A 313 1.78 -31.59 11.21
CA PHE A 313 1.31 -32.97 11.46
C PHE A 313 0.36 -33.08 12.65
N SER A 314 0.67 -32.43 13.78
CA SER A 314 -0.20 -32.44 14.96
C SER A 314 0.26 -31.40 15.98
N TYR A 315 -0.72 -30.72 16.60
CA TYR A 315 -0.47 -29.81 17.73
C TYR A 315 0.19 -30.51 18.93
N SER A 316 -0.03 -31.82 19.11
CA SER A 316 0.59 -32.60 20.19
C SER A 316 2.12 -32.75 20.04
N LEU A 317 2.69 -32.46 18.85
CA LEU A 317 4.12 -32.55 18.58
C LEU A 317 4.89 -31.24 18.82
N GLN A 318 4.25 -30.22 19.41
CA GLN A 318 4.86 -28.90 19.60
C GLN A 318 6.14 -28.94 20.46
N TRP A 319 6.27 -29.90 21.39
CA TRP A 319 7.49 -30.11 22.16
C TRP A 319 8.68 -30.55 21.29
N ILE A 320 8.44 -31.26 20.17
CA ILE A 320 9.48 -31.65 19.21
C ILE A 320 10.02 -30.41 18.48
N VAL A 321 9.15 -29.46 18.14
CA VAL A 321 9.57 -28.18 17.53
C VAL A 321 10.52 -27.41 18.47
N LEU A 322 10.24 -27.40 19.77
CA LEU A 322 11.13 -26.80 20.77
C LEU A 322 12.49 -27.52 20.83
N LEU A 323 12.51 -28.85 20.76
CA LEU A 323 13.76 -29.63 20.72
C LEU A 323 14.56 -29.35 19.44
N ILE A 324 13.91 -29.23 18.29
CA ILE A 324 14.54 -28.85 17.02
C ILE A 324 15.16 -27.45 17.14
N GLY A 325 14.44 -26.50 17.74
CA GLY A 325 14.96 -25.15 18.00
C GLY A 325 16.18 -25.16 18.92
N LEU A 326 16.13 -25.90 20.03
CA LEU A 326 17.24 -26.07 20.96
C LEU A 326 18.47 -26.68 20.26
N LEU A 327 18.27 -27.73 19.46
CA LEU A 327 19.31 -28.36 18.66
C LEU A 327 19.94 -27.35 17.69
N GLY A 328 19.13 -26.51 17.05
CA GLY A 328 19.62 -25.45 16.16
C GLY A 328 20.52 -24.44 16.84
N ILE A 329 20.18 -24.02 18.06
CA ILE A 329 21.03 -23.13 18.86
C ILE A 329 22.36 -23.81 19.19
N LEU A 330 22.34 -25.07 19.64
CA LEU A 330 23.54 -25.83 19.99
C LEU A 330 24.47 -26.03 18.79
N VAL A 331 23.92 -26.44 17.63
CA VAL A 331 24.68 -26.61 16.39
C VAL A 331 25.25 -25.28 15.91
N SER A 332 24.47 -24.19 15.97
CA SER A 332 24.93 -22.85 15.58
C SER A 332 26.06 -22.36 16.47
N PHE A 333 25.98 -22.58 17.79
CA PHE A 333 27.08 -22.32 18.72
C PHE A 333 28.32 -23.14 18.35
N GLY A 334 28.17 -24.44 18.09
CA GLY A 334 29.26 -25.29 17.65
C GLY A 334 29.94 -24.75 16.38
N LEU A 335 29.15 -24.41 15.36
CA LEU A 335 29.65 -23.88 14.10
C LEU A 335 30.28 -22.47 14.23
N LEU A 336 29.86 -21.68 15.21
CA LEU A 336 30.43 -20.36 15.49
C LEU A 336 31.81 -20.47 16.18
N PHE A 337 31.94 -21.38 17.15
CA PHE A 337 33.15 -21.47 17.99
C PHE A 337 34.16 -22.52 17.49
N LEU A 338 33.75 -23.69 17.00
CA LEU A 338 34.67 -24.78 16.64
C LEU A 338 35.65 -24.42 15.53
N PRO A 339 35.25 -23.77 14.41
CA PRO A 339 36.19 -23.37 13.37
C PRO A 339 37.22 -22.35 13.88
N SER A 340 36.79 -21.43 14.75
CA SER A 340 37.67 -20.46 15.40
C SER A 340 38.68 -21.13 16.34
N LEU A 341 38.21 -22.04 17.21
CA LEU A 341 39.09 -22.81 18.11
C LEU A 341 40.08 -23.69 17.34
N TYR A 342 39.62 -24.32 16.26
CA TYR A 342 40.47 -25.13 15.38
C TYR A 342 41.59 -24.27 14.77
N VAL A 343 41.26 -23.14 14.17
CA VAL A 343 42.24 -22.22 13.59
C VAL A 343 43.16 -21.63 14.66
N SER A 344 42.63 -21.29 15.84
CA SER A 344 43.40 -20.85 17.00
C SER A 344 44.50 -21.86 17.38
N SER A 345 44.13 -23.15 17.44
CA SER A 345 45.06 -24.22 17.80
C SER A 345 46.18 -24.43 16.78
N LYS A 346 45.90 -24.21 15.49
CA LYS A 346 46.84 -24.45 14.40
C LYS A 346 47.69 -23.25 14.02
N LYS A 347 47.12 -22.04 14.15
CA LYS A 347 47.71 -20.81 13.61
C LYS A 347 47.80 -19.66 14.62
N GLY A 348 47.42 -19.90 15.87
CA GLY A 348 47.53 -18.97 16.99
C GLY A 348 46.23 -18.23 17.30
N ILE A 349 46.13 -17.78 18.56
CA ILE A 349 44.94 -17.18 19.16
C ILE A 349 44.40 -16.00 18.35
N ILE A 350 45.28 -15.15 17.81
CA ILE A 350 44.88 -13.98 17.03
C ILE A 350 44.12 -14.40 15.76
N GLN A 351 44.53 -15.47 15.07
CA GLN A 351 43.82 -15.93 13.87
C GLN A 351 42.49 -16.58 14.21
N GLY A 352 42.40 -17.32 15.31
CA GLY A 352 41.12 -17.84 15.81
C GLY A 352 40.13 -16.73 16.14
N ALA A 353 40.57 -15.74 16.92
CA ALA A 353 39.75 -14.57 17.25
C ALA A 353 39.27 -13.85 15.98
N LEU A 354 40.14 -13.68 14.99
CA LEU A 354 39.80 -13.09 13.70
C LEU A 354 38.74 -13.91 12.94
N VAL A 355 38.84 -15.25 12.92
CA VAL A 355 37.81 -16.12 12.32
C VAL A 355 36.47 -15.92 13.01
N PHE A 356 36.45 -15.91 14.35
CA PHE A 356 35.21 -15.72 15.13
C PHE A 356 34.51 -14.40 14.80
N PHE A 357 35.23 -13.28 14.85
CA PHE A 357 34.65 -11.97 14.56
C PHE A 357 34.22 -11.83 13.09
N LEU A 358 34.98 -12.41 12.15
CA LEU A 358 34.57 -12.46 10.75
C LEU A 358 33.30 -13.29 10.53
N THR A 359 33.14 -14.41 11.24
CA THR A 359 31.91 -15.22 11.13
C THR A 359 30.70 -14.41 11.57
N ILE A 360 30.77 -13.73 12.73
CA ILE A 360 29.70 -12.86 13.21
C ILE A 360 29.39 -11.77 12.20
N PHE A 361 30.44 -11.13 11.68
CA PHE A 361 30.30 -10.09 10.67
C PHE A 361 29.58 -10.60 9.40
N PHE A 362 30.00 -11.74 8.86
CA PHE A 362 29.34 -12.34 7.70
C PHE A 362 27.90 -12.74 7.99
N LEU A 363 27.60 -13.25 9.19
CA LEU A 363 26.21 -13.54 9.59
C LEU A 363 25.34 -12.28 9.60
N ILE A 364 25.85 -11.15 10.08
CA ILE A 364 25.13 -9.87 10.03
C ILE A 364 24.90 -9.44 8.58
N ALA A 365 25.94 -9.50 7.73
CA ALA A 365 25.83 -9.13 6.32
C ALA A 365 24.82 -10.02 5.57
N ILE A 366 24.88 -11.34 5.77
CA ILE A 366 23.93 -12.29 5.17
C ILE A 366 22.51 -12.05 5.71
N SER A 367 22.35 -11.79 7.01
CA SER A 367 21.04 -11.50 7.61
C SER A 367 20.40 -10.24 7.03
N ILE A 368 21.19 -9.19 6.82
CA ILE A 368 20.71 -7.96 6.16
C ILE A 368 20.29 -8.26 4.71
N PHE A 369 21.13 -9.00 3.98
CA PHE A 369 20.81 -9.40 2.61
C PHE A 369 19.53 -10.23 2.52
N LEU A 370 19.39 -11.25 3.37
CA LEU A 370 18.20 -12.09 3.42
C LEU A 370 16.97 -11.29 3.89
N GLY A 371 17.13 -10.34 4.81
CA GLY A 371 16.04 -9.45 5.23
C GLY A 371 15.54 -8.57 4.07
N ILE A 372 16.45 -7.98 3.30
CA ILE A 372 16.10 -7.21 2.10
C ILE A 372 15.47 -8.11 1.04
N ALA A 373 16.07 -9.27 0.77
CA ALA A 373 15.52 -10.24 -0.18
C ALA A 373 14.12 -10.69 0.24
N TYR A 374 13.91 -10.95 1.54
CA TYR A 374 12.61 -11.33 2.08
C TYR A 374 11.59 -10.21 1.95
N THR A 375 11.91 -8.96 2.28
CA THR A 375 10.96 -7.85 2.14
C THR A 375 10.61 -7.54 0.69
N VAL A 376 11.53 -7.81 -0.25
CA VAL A 376 11.26 -7.65 -1.69
C VAL A 376 10.44 -8.82 -2.23
N LEU A 377 10.73 -10.06 -1.83
CA LEU A 377 10.01 -11.27 -2.27
C LEU A 377 8.64 -11.41 -1.59
N PHE A 378 8.54 -10.99 -0.32
CA PHE A 378 7.37 -11.07 0.53
C PHE A 378 7.11 -9.67 1.13
N PRO A 379 6.61 -8.73 0.32
CA PRO A 379 6.27 -7.39 0.81
C PRO A 379 5.31 -7.51 2.01
N PRO A 380 5.53 -6.73 3.08
CA PRO A 380 4.75 -6.84 4.31
C PRO A 380 3.26 -6.69 4.00
N ARG A 381 2.46 -7.64 4.51
CA ARG A 381 1.00 -7.58 4.48
C ARG A 381 0.55 -6.51 5.46
N ILE A 382 0.11 -5.37 4.96
CA ILE A 382 -0.55 -4.36 5.79
C ILE A 382 -2.02 -4.77 5.88
N TYR A 383 -2.38 -5.44 6.97
CA TYR A 383 -3.78 -5.67 7.30
C TYR A 383 -4.39 -4.34 7.75
N TYR A 384 -5.34 -3.81 6.97
CA TYR A 384 -6.12 -2.62 7.30
C TYR A 384 -7.49 -2.99 7.83
#